data_AF-A0A2V7G8A3-F1
#
_entry.id   AF-A0A2V7G8A3-F1
#
_cell.length_a   1.000
_cell.length_b   1.000
_cell.length_c   1.000
_cell.angle_alpha   90.00
_cell.angle_beta   90.00
_cell.angle_gamma   90.00
#
_symmetry.space_group_name_H-M   'P 1'
#
loop_
_entity.id
_entity.type
_entity.pdbx_description
1 polymer ?
#
loop_
_entity_poly.entity_id
_entity_poly.type
_entity_poly.pdbx_seq_one_letter_code
_entity_poly.pdbx_strand_id
1 'polypeptide(L)'
;MPELRPARARLRRLSLPGLPPHRQRRGDGPGLLAVAGSRAHRDCPRRGRRGLRRLHAIRLPRAEATRAGVRRRVDATLLILLALVVGVAVAAAIKDPGLPLRGLAASGRLVRGVWLELLLGFLLAGLLDVLLPQRVLVSWLGGEHLGRGILIGWAAGLAMPGGPYVFFPVAANLFRNGAAAGPLITLLTAKTLVSPVRTLTYEAPLLGWPLTLARFVPGVLLPPVMGLIGQWLFAAFRAR
;
A
#
# COMPACT_ATOMS: atom_id res chain seq x y z
N MET A 1 -32.20 -39.86 -7.46
CA MET A 1 -33.35 -39.97 -6.53
C MET A 1 -32.86 -40.71 -5.31
N PRO A 2 -32.99 -40.17 -4.09
CA PRO A 2 -34.13 -39.41 -3.54
C PRO A 2 -33.86 -37.89 -3.40
N GLU A 3 -34.74 -37.00 -3.91
CA GLU A 3 -35.91 -36.35 -3.25
C GLU A 3 -35.51 -35.54 -1.99
N LEU A 4 -35.14 -34.25 -2.15
CA LEU A 4 -35.97 -33.03 -1.98
C LEU A 4 -36.50 -32.75 -0.56
N ARG A 5 -35.99 -31.68 0.09
CA ARG A 5 -36.81 -30.59 0.65
C ARG A 5 -35.96 -29.37 1.10
N PRO A 6 -36.35 -28.14 0.73
CA PRO A 6 -35.66 -26.91 1.11
C PRO A 6 -36.32 -26.26 2.34
N ALA A 7 -35.52 -25.83 3.32
CA ALA A 7 -35.99 -24.99 4.42
C ALA A 7 -35.55 -23.52 4.20
N ARG A 8 -36.25 -22.83 3.30
CA ARG A 8 -36.37 -21.36 3.36
C ARG A 8 -37.47 -21.00 4.35
N ALA A 9 -37.29 -19.85 5.01
CA ALA A 9 -38.26 -19.14 5.84
C ALA A 9 -38.44 -19.62 7.28
N ARG A 10 -37.53 -19.18 8.16
CA ARG A 10 -37.86 -18.73 9.53
C ARG A 10 -36.63 -18.01 10.09
N LEU A 11 -36.67 -16.68 10.04
CA LEU A 11 -36.03 -15.73 10.99
C LEU A 11 -36.27 -14.27 10.55
N ARG A 12 -37.45 -13.99 9.97
CA ARG A 12 -38.06 -12.66 10.03
C ARG A 12 -38.76 -12.57 11.38
N ARG A 13 -38.13 -11.89 12.33
CA ARG A 13 -38.66 -11.25 13.55
C ARG A 13 -37.61 -11.31 14.66
N LEU A 14 -36.64 -10.41 14.59
CA LEU A 14 -35.97 -9.90 15.78
C LEU A 14 -36.12 -8.38 15.71
N SER A 15 -37.18 -7.91 16.36
CA SER A 15 -37.48 -6.50 16.55
C SER A 15 -36.49 -5.94 17.57
N LEU A 16 -35.53 -5.13 17.11
CA LEU A 16 -34.66 -4.37 17.99
C LEU A 16 -35.41 -3.10 18.46
N PRO A 17 -35.55 -2.85 19.77
CA PRO A 17 -36.22 -1.67 20.31
C PRO A 17 -35.26 -0.47 20.37
N GLY A 18 -35.71 0.73 19.97
CA GLY A 18 -34.98 1.97 20.30
C GLY A 18 -34.87 3.07 19.23
N LEU A 19 -35.88 3.31 18.38
CA LEU A 19 -35.91 4.49 17.50
C LEU A 19 -37.18 5.33 17.75
N PRO A 20 -37.08 6.66 17.98
CA PRO A 20 -38.22 7.53 18.24
C PRO A 20 -39.07 7.76 16.97
N PRO A 21 -40.39 7.91 17.09
CA PRO A 21 -41.28 7.92 15.94
C PRO A 21 -41.36 9.29 15.24
N HIS A 22 -41.39 9.19 13.92
CA HIS A 22 -41.78 10.18 12.94
C HIS A 22 -43.14 10.82 13.29
N ARG A 23 -43.18 12.14 13.41
CA ARG A 23 -44.41 12.93 13.64
C ARG A 23 -44.94 13.37 12.27
N GLN A 24 -46.05 12.79 11.81
CA GLN A 24 -46.78 13.28 10.63
C GLN A 24 -48.28 13.07 10.80
N ARG A 25 -49.02 14.17 10.93
CA ARG A 25 -50.45 14.36 10.60
C ARG A 25 -50.60 15.83 10.17
N ARG A 26 -51.00 16.11 8.92
CA ARG A 26 -52.39 16.37 8.45
C ARG A 26 -53.05 17.48 9.29
N GLY A 27 -53.60 18.58 8.77
CA GLY A 27 -53.98 19.00 7.42
C GLY A 27 -54.94 20.20 7.58
N ASP A 28 -55.25 20.85 6.45
CA ASP A 28 -56.43 21.70 6.19
C ASP A 28 -56.42 23.22 6.52
N GLY A 29 -56.44 24.02 5.44
CA GLY A 29 -57.50 25.01 5.23
C GLY A 29 -57.18 26.52 5.40
N PRO A 30 -57.87 27.44 4.68
CA PRO A 30 -57.25 28.62 4.04
C PRO A 30 -57.79 30.00 4.50
N GLY A 31 -57.12 31.09 4.09
CA GLY A 31 -57.63 32.48 4.15
C GLY A 31 -56.51 33.51 3.98
N LEU A 32 -56.37 34.17 2.82
CA LEU A 32 -56.93 35.48 2.44
C LEU A 32 -56.19 36.72 3.03
N LEU A 33 -55.58 37.48 2.10
CA LEU A 33 -55.45 38.95 2.00
C LEU A 33 -54.98 39.80 3.20
N ALA A 34 -53.84 40.50 3.02
CA ALA A 34 -53.60 41.92 3.36
C ALA A 34 -52.17 42.29 2.87
N VAL A 35 -51.95 43.08 1.81
CA VAL A 35 -52.09 44.55 1.66
C VAL A 35 -51.08 45.36 2.51
N ALA A 36 -50.37 46.24 1.77
CA ALA A 36 -49.60 47.42 2.19
C ALA A 36 -48.33 47.17 3.03
N GLY A 37 -47.23 47.92 2.90
CA GLY A 37 -46.87 49.14 2.18
C GLY A 37 -45.49 49.55 2.72
N SER A 38 -44.54 49.89 1.85
CA SER A 38 -44.09 51.28 1.65
C SER A 38 -42.97 51.76 2.59
N ARG A 39 -41.82 52.06 1.95
CA ARG A 39 -40.86 53.16 2.25
C ARG A 39 -40.03 53.05 3.53
N ALA A 40 -38.82 53.61 3.65
CA ALA A 40 -37.85 54.25 2.76
C ALA A 40 -36.65 54.62 3.65
N HIS A 41 -35.43 54.61 3.12
CA HIS A 41 -34.34 55.60 3.38
C HIS A 41 -33.09 55.11 2.62
N ARG A 42 -32.62 55.77 1.55
CA ARG A 42 -31.74 56.96 1.54
C ARG A 42 -30.56 56.76 2.51
N ASP A 43 -29.30 56.72 2.10
CA ASP A 43 -28.61 57.63 1.19
C ASP A 43 -27.31 57.03 0.60
N CYS A 44 -26.92 57.57 -0.54
CA CYS A 44 -25.59 57.46 -1.12
C CYS A 44 -24.87 58.81 -0.97
N PRO A 45 -23.55 58.85 -0.75
CA PRO A 45 -22.76 59.90 -1.38
C PRO A 45 -21.46 59.42 -2.05
N ARG A 46 -21.38 59.81 -3.33
CA ARG A 46 -20.25 60.28 -4.16
C ARG A 46 -18.78 60.03 -3.73
N ARG A 47 -18.09 59.25 -4.60
CA ARG A 47 -16.97 59.63 -5.51
C ARG A 47 -15.80 60.48 -4.94
N GLY A 48 -14.60 59.88 -4.87
CA GLY A 48 -13.38 60.52 -5.42
C GLY A 48 -12.07 60.44 -4.61
N ARG A 49 -11.11 59.67 -5.16
CA ARG A 49 -9.64 59.82 -5.14
C ARG A 49 -8.81 59.45 -3.89
N ARG A 50 -7.61 58.94 -4.22
CA ARG A 50 -6.43 58.56 -3.41
C ARG A 50 -6.53 57.15 -2.83
N GLY A 51 -5.72 56.17 -3.23
CA GLY A 51 -4.32 56.22 -3.64
C GLY A 51 -3.57 55.26 -2.71
N LEU A 52 -3.01 54.19 -3.29
CA LEU A 52 -2.03 53.27 -2.70
C LEU A 52 -2.30 52.72 -1.30
N ARG A 53 -2.74 51.45 -1.23
CA ARG A 53 -2.25 50.42 -0.27
C ARG A 53 -3.17 49.20 -0.27
N ARG A 54 -3.01 48.29 -1.23
CA ARG A 54 -3.33 46.86 -1.06
C ARG A 54 -2.46 46.03 -1.99
N LEU A 55 -1.16 45.98 -1.69
CA LEU A 55 -0.38 44.82 -2.09
C LEU A 55 -0.96 43.65 -1.29
N HIS A 56 -1.66 42.76 -1.99
CA HIS A 56 -2.04 41.45 -1.48
C HIS A 56 -0.75 40.74 -1.11
N ALA A 57 -0.40 40.76 0.18
CA ALA A 57 0.53 39.82 0.74
C ALA A 57 -0.15 38.44 0.64
N ILE A 58 0.10 37.75 -0.47
CA ILE A 58 -0.16 36.32 -0.61
C ILE A 58 0.65 35.66 0.50
N ARG A 59 0.00 35.35 1.63
CA ARG A 59 0.56 34.45 2.64
C ARG A 59 0.63 33.08 1.98
N LEU A 60 1.77 32.80 1.37
CA LEU A 60 2.19 31.43 1.10
C LEU A 60 2.13 30.70 2.44
N PRO A 61 1.33 29.62 2.58
CA PRO A 61 1.47 28.76 3.75
C PRO A 61 2.91 28.28 3.74
N ARG A 62 3.69 28.68 4.77
CA ARG A 62 4.99 28.09 5.03
C ARG A 62 4.73 26.59 5.08
N ALA A 63 5.25 25.87 4.10
CA ALA A 63 5.44 24.44 4.20
C ALA A 63 6.35 24.25 5.41
N GLU A 64 5.74 24.00 6.57
CA GLU A 64 6.42 23.43 7.71
C GLU A 64 6.88 22.06 7.25
N ALA A 65 8.08 22.04 6.64
CA ALA A 65 8.82 20.83 6.40
C ALA A 65 9.09 20.23 7.79
N THR A 66 8.15 19.41 8.24
CA THR A 66 8.28 18.55 9.40
C THR A 66 9.43 17.62 9.04
N ARG A 67 10.65 18.04 9.40
CA ARG A 67 11.82 17.17 9.38
C ARG A 67 11.57 16.11 10.45
N ALA A 68 10.83 15.08 10.07
CA ALA A 68 10.74 13.85 10.84
C ALA A 68 12.18 13.36 11.01
N GLY A 69 12.70 13.51 12.22
CA GLY A 69 14.04 13.07 12.57
C GLY A 69 14.11 11.57 12.40
N VAL A 70 14.72 11.12 11.31
CA VAL A 70 15.14 9.72 11.15
C VAL A 70 16.29 9.54 12.13
N ARG A 71 15.97 9.20 13.39
CA ARG A 71 16.97 8.71 14.34
C ARG A 71 17.63 7.50 13.70
N ARG A 72 18.90 7.65 13.30
CA ARG A 72 19.74 6.57 12.78
C ARG A 72 20.03 5.65 13.97
N ARG A 73 19.11 4.72 14.23
CA ARG A 73 19.40 3.52 15.00
C ARG A 73 20.50 2.85 14.19
N VAL A 74 21.72 2.77 14.71
CA VAL A 74 22.62 1.74 14.21
C VAL A 74 21.95 0.45 14.70
N ASP A 75 21.23 -0.18 13.77
CA ASP A 75 20.25 -1.21 14.06
C ASP A 75 20.93 -2.42 14.71
N ALA A 76 20.34 -3.00 15.77
CA ALA A 76 20.90 -4.19 16.42
C ALA A 76 21.28 -5.30 15.42
N THR A 77 20.54 -5.37 14.31
CA THR A 77 20.85 -6.20 13.15
C THR A 77 22.25 -5.99 12.56
N LEU A 78 22.71 -4.74 12.40
CA LEU A 78 24.05 -4.42 11.91
C LEU A 78 25.12 -4.93 12.89
N LEU A 79 24.90 -4.77 14.19
CA LEU A 79 25.83 -5.23 15.22
C LEU A 79 25.90 -6.77 15.25
N ILE A 80 24.76 -7.45 15.16
CA ILE A 80 24.69 -8.91 15.11
C ILE A 80 25.40 -9.44 13.86
N LEU A 81 25.15 -8.85 12.69
CA LEU A 81 25.82 -9.21 11.45
C LEU A 81 27.33 -8.98 11.53
N LEU A 82 27.76 -7.84 12.07
CA LEU A 82 29.16 -7.53 12.23
C LEU A 82 29.85 -8.54 13.15
N ALA A 83 29.23 -8.84 14.30
CA ALA A 83 29.76 -9.83 15.25
C ALA A 83 29.90 -11.21 14.62
N LEU A 84 28.91 -11.65 13.83
CA LEU A 84 28.96 -12.92 13.12
C LEU A 84 30.05 -12.96 12.06
N VAL A 85 30.17 -11.90 11.23
CA VAL A 85 31.20 -11.81 10.19
C VAL A 85 32.59 -11.81 10.81
N VAL A 86 32.81 -11.03 11.88
CA VAL A 86 34.09 -10.99 12.60
C VAL A 86 34.38 -12.35 13.23
N GLY A 87 33.40 -12.99 13.87
CA GLY A 87 33.56 -14.31 14.47
C GLY A 87 33.98 -15.38 13.45
N VAL A 88 33.31 -15.41 12.28
CA VAL A 88 33.66 -16.33 11.19
C VAL A 88 35.03 -15.99 10.59
N ALA A 89 35.36 -14.71 10.43
CA ALA A 89 36.66 -14.27 9.92
C ALA A 89 37.82 -14.66 10.86
N VAL A 90 37.62 -14.51 12.18
CA VAL A 90 38.60 -14.92 13.20
C VAL A 90 38.76 -16.45 13.19
N ALA A 91 37.66 -17.21 13.18
CA ALA A 91 37.73 -18.67 13.08
C ALA A 91 38.43 -19.15 11.80
N ALA A 92 38.19 -18.47 10.67
CA ALA A 92 38.88 -18.75 9.41
C ALA A 92 40.37 -18.41 9.46
N ALA A 93 40.73 -17.28 10.08
CA ALA A 93 42.13 -16.85 10.24
C ALA A 93 42.93 -17.78 11.17
N ILE A 94 42.30 -18.33 12.21
CA ILE A 94 42.91 -19.33 13.11
C ILE A 94 43.22 -20.63 12.36
N LYS A 95 42.36 -21.02 11.39
CA LYS A 95 42.55 -22.24 10.61
C LYS A 95 43.58 -22.07 9.50
N ASP A 96 43.49 -20.98 8.75
CA ASP A 96 44.45 -20.62 7.70
C ASP A 96 44.45 -19.09 7.50
N PRO A 97 45.60 -18.40 7.61
CA PRO A 97 45.69 -16.95 7.44
C PRO A 97 45.21 -16.44 6.07
N GLY A 98 45.20 -17.30 5.05
CA GLY A 98 44.78 -16.96 3.69
C GLY A 98 43.27 -17.09 3.42
N LEU A 99 42.51 -17.76 4.28
CA LEU A 99 41.06 -17.95 4.09
C LEU A 99 40.25 -16.64 4.14
N PRO A 100 40.54 -15.68 5.04
CA PRO A 100 39.84 -14.40 5.06
C PRO A 100 39.99 -13.61 3.76
N LEU A 101 41.19 -13.57 3.17
CA LEU A 101 41.43 -12.89 1.88
C LEU A 101 40.66 -13.56 0.73
N ARG A 102 40.65 -14.90 0.69
CA ARG A 102 39.85 -15.64 -0.29
C ARG A 102 38.35 -15.40 -0.11
N GLY A 103 37.91 -15.30 1.14
CA GLY A 103 36.54 -14.91 1.49
C GLY A 103 36.20 -13.51 0.98
N LEU A 104 37.09 -12.54 1.18
CA LEU A 104 36.92 -11.17 0.67
C LEU A 104 36.86 -11.13 -0.87
N ALA A 105 37.73 -11.88 -1.54
CA ALA A 105 37.73 -11.99 -3.00
C ALA A 105 36.45 -12.66 -3.54
N ALA A 106 35.93 -13.69 -2.84
CA ALA A 106 34.65 -14.31 -3.16
C ALA A 106 33.49 -13.33 -2.97
N SER A 107 33.46 -12.60 -1.86
CA SER A 107 32.48 -11.55 -1.60
C SER A 107 32.52 -10.45 -2.66
N GLY A 108 33.70 -10.04 -3.12
CA GLY A 108 33.86 -9.06 -4.20
C GLY A 108 33.25 -9.53 -5.53
N ARG A 109 33.33 -10.83 -5.85
CA ARG A 109 32.66 -11.40 -7.04
C ARG A 109 31.14 -11.37 -6.89
N LEU A 110 30.62 -11.68 -5.70
CA LEU A 110 29.18 -11.60 -5.42
C LEU A 110 28.66 -10.17 -5.55
N VAL A 111 29.35 -9.20 -4.94
CA VAL A 111 28.98 -7.78 -5.06
C VAL A 111 28.95 -7.34 -6.52
N ARG A 112 29.95 -7.72 -7.31
CA ARG A 112 29.99 -7.42 -8.75
C ARG A 112 28.84 -8.05 -9.56
N GLY A 113 28.28 -9.16 -9.09
CA GLY A 113 27.11 -9.78 -9.69
C GLY A 113 25.80 -9.03 -9.41
N VAL A 114 25.64 -8.43 -8.23
CA VAL A 114 24.35 -7.90 -7.77
C VAL A 114 24.30 -6.36 -7.71
N TRP A 115 25.42 -5.64 -7.69
CA TRP A 115 25.43 -4.17 -7.54
C TRP A 115 24.59 -3.44 -8.59
N LEU A 116 24.60 -3.92 -9.84
CA LEU A 116 23.83 -3.31 -10.92
C LEU A 116 22.32 -3.53 -10.72
N GLU A 117 21.92 -4.73 -10.29
CA GLU A 117 20.53 -5.02 -9.92
C GLU A 117 20.05 -4.13 -8.76
N LEU A 118 20.89 -3.91 -7.75
CA LEU A 118 20.57 -2.99 -6.64
C LEU A 118 20.38 -1.57 -7.16
N LEU A 119 21.34 -1.07 -7.96
CA LEU A 119 21.29 0.29 -8.51
C LEU A 119 20.02 0.50 -9.34
N LEU A 120 19.73 -0.41 -10.28
CA LEU A 120 18.53 -0.35 -11.12
C LEU A 120 17.26 -0.47 -10.27
N GLY A 121 17.27 -1.30 -9.22
CA GLY A 121 16.15 -1.47 -8.32
C GLY A 121 15.78 -0.20 -7.56
N PHE A 122 16.78 0.43 -6.95
CA PHE A 122 16.59 1.69 -6.24
C PHE A 122 16.21 2.83 -7.19
N LEU A 123 16.83 2.87 -8.37
CA LEU A 123 16.49 3.85 -9.40
C LEU A 123 15.03 3.68 -9.84
N LEU A 124 14.60 2.47 -10.17
CA LEU A 124 13.22 2.17 -10.56
C LEU A 124 12.24 2.54 -9.44
N ALA A 125 12.55 2.20 -8.18
CA ALA A 125 11.70 2.56 -7.04
C ALA A 125 11.55 4.09 -6.89
N GLY A 126 12.65 4.84 -7.08
CA GLY A 126 12.63 6.30 -7.08
C GLY A 126 11.86 6.91 -8.25
N LEU A 127 12.03 6.38 -9.47
CA LEU A 127 11.27 6.84 -10.64
C LEU A 127 9.78 6.55 -10.50
N LEU A 128 9.39 5.38 -9.99
CA LEU A 128 8.00 5.05 -9.76
C LEU A 128 7.35 5.98 -8.72
N ASP A 129 8.12 6.49 -7.75
CA ASP A 129 7.63 7.46 -6.78
C ASP A 129 7.24 8.80 -7.42
N VAL A 130 8.05 9.26 -8.37
CA VAL A 130 7.78 10.51 -9.09
C VAL A 130 6.72 10.31 -10.18
N LEU A 131 6.73 9.15 -10.84
CA LEU A 131 5.92 8.90 -12.04
C LEU A 131 4.48 8.51 -11.73
N LEU A 132 4.20 7.80 -10.62
CA LEU A 132 2.83 7.39 -10.29
C LEU A 132 2.12 8.45 -9.45
N PRO A 133 1.13 9.17 -10.01
CA PRO A 133 0.34 10.10 -9.22
C PRO A 133 -0.46 9.30 -8.19
N GLN A 134 -0.43 9.72 -6.92
CA GLN A 134 -1.13 9.06 -5.82
C GLN A 134 -2.59 8.70 -6.15
N ARG A 135 -3.30 9.57 -6.88
CA ARG A 135 -4.69 9.32 -7.35
C ARG A 135 -4.84 8.07 -8.22
N VAL A 136 -3.89 7.81 -9.12
CA VAL A 136 -3.93 6.64 -10.02
C VAL A 136 -3.66 5.38 -9.20
N LEU A 137 -2.69 5.45 -8.29
CA LEU A 137 -2.38 4.32 -7.43
C LEU A 137 -3.55 3.95 -6.51
N VAL A 138 -4.20 4.94 -5.90
CA VAL A 138 -5.39 4.71 -5.05
C VAL A 138 -6.58 4.20 -5.86
N SER A 139 -6.78 4.66 -7.10
CA SER A 139 -7.88 4.11 -7.92
C SER A 139 -7.63 2.65 -8.37
N TRP A 140 -6.37 2.21 -8.46
CA TRP A 140 -6.02 0.86 -8.91
C TRP A 140 -5.83 -0.11 -7.76
N LEU A 141 -5.12 0.30 -6.71
CA LEU A 141 -4.75 -0.52 -5.56
C LEU A 141 -5.39 -0.03 -4.25
N GLY A 142 -6.23 0.99 -4.27
CA GLY A 142 -6.91 1.49 -3.07
C GLY A 142 -8.09 0.62 -2.64
N GLY A 143 -8.67 0.99 -1.50
CA GLY A 143 -9.69 0.20 -0.81
C GLY A 143 -11.09 0.22 -1.44
N GLU A 144 -11.37 1.13 -2.38
CA GLU A 144 -12.71 1.28 -2.96
C GLU A 144 -13.16 0.04 -3.74
N HIS A 145 -12.22 -0.62 -4.43
CA HIS A 145 -12.48 -1.85 -5.19
C HIS A 145 -11.43 -2.91 -4.86
N LEU A 146 -11.52 -3.46 -3.65
CA LEU A 146 -10.55 -4.44 -3.13
C LEU A 146 -10.31 -5.62 -4.10
N GLY A 147 -11.35 -6.16 -4.72
CA GLY A 147 -11.21 -7.26 -5.70
C GLY A 147 -10.38 -6.87 -6.92
N ARG A 148 -10.59 -5.66 -7.47
CA ARG A 148 -9.80 -5.15 -8.59
C ARG A 148 -8.35 -4.90 -8.17
N GLY A 149 -8.14 -4.33 -6.98
CA GLY A 149 -6.81 -4.10 -6.43
C GLY A 149 -6.04 -5.40 -6.20
N ILE A 150 -6.69 -6.45 -5.68
CA ILE A 150 -6.08 -7.77 -5.49
C ILE A 150 -5.70 -8.39 -6.83
N LEU A 151 -6.55 -8.29 -7.85
CA LEU A 151 -6.23 -8.82 -9.18
C LEU A 151 -5.05 -8.10 -9.81
N ILE A 152 -4.99 -6.77 -9.70
CA ILE A 152 -3.86 -5.95 -10.18
C ILE A 152 -2.59 -6.27 -9.40
N GLY A 153 -2.67 -6.36 -8.06
CA GLY A 153 -1.55 -6.73 -7.20
C GLY A 153 -1.02 -8.12 -7.52
N TRP A 154 -1.90 -9.08 -7.81
CA TRP A 154 -1.55 -10.43 -8.21
C TRP A 154 -0.79 -10.45 -9.54
N ALA A 155 -1.35 -9.81 -10.57
CA ALA A 155 -0.71 -9.71 -11.87
C ALA A 155 0.64 -8.98 -11.79
N ALA A 156 0.71 -7.87 -11.06
CA ALA A 156 1.93 -7.11 -10.85
C ALA A 156 3.00 -7.92 -10.10
N GLY A 157 2.62 -8.70 -9.08
CA GLY A 157 3.54 -9.57 -8.35
C GLY A 157 4.11 -10.69 -9.22
N LEU A 158 3.29 -11.29 -10.08
CA LEU A 158 3.73 -12.31 -11.05
C LEU A 158 4.65 -11.74 -12.14
N ALA A 159 4.36 -10.52 -12.60
CA ALA A 159 5.11 -9.87 -13.67
C ALA A 159 6.39 -9.18 -13.19
N MET A 160 6.49 -8.81 -11.90
CA MET A 160 7.61 -8.02 -11.40
C MET A 160 8.95 -8.78 -11.50
N PRO A 161 9.91 -8.27 -12.28
CA PRO A 161 11.26 -8.79 -12.29
C PRO A 161 12.05 -8.32 -11.05
N GLY A 162 13.18 -8.96 -10.79
CA GLY A 162 14.11 -8.57 -9.74
C GLY A 162 13.91 -9.30 -8.41
N GLY A 163 14.97 -9.24 -7.60
CA GLY A 163 15.04 -9.82 -6.26
C GLY A 163 14.40 -8.94 -5.17
N PRO A 164 14.53 -9.33 -3.89
CA PRO A 164 13.95 -8.60 -2.76
C PRO A 164 14.41 -7.13 -2.70
N TYR A 165 15.64 -6.85 -3.16
CA TYR A 165 16.22 -5.51 -3.16
C TYR A 165 15.57 -4.52 -4.13
N VAL A 166 14.93 -5.00 -5.20
CA VAL A 166 14.15 -4.17 -6.12
C VAL A 166 12.71 -4.09 -5.62
N PHE A 167 12.18 -5.24 -5.24
CA PHE A 167 10.77 -5.44 -5.00
C PHE A 167 10.24 -4.78 -3.72
N PHE A 168 10.96 -4.92 -2.60
CA PHE A 168 10.52 -4.36 -1.32
C PHE A 168 10.51 -2.83 -1.30
N PRO A 169 11.51 -2.11 -1.85
CA PRO A 169 11.43 -0.65 -1.98
C PRO A 169 10.23 -0.19 -2.80
N VAL A 170 9.92 -0.89 -3.89
CA VAL A 170 8.73 -0.59 -4.70
C VAL A 170 7.47 -0.80 -3.88
N ALA A 171 7.28 -1.97 -3.25
CA ALA A 171 6.11 -2.24 -2.41
C ALA A 171 5.97 -1.23 -1.25
N ALA A 172 7.07 -0.87 -0.58
CA ALA A 172 7.09 0.15 0.46
C ALA A 172 6.67 1.52 -0.07
N ASN A 173 7.02 1.82 -1.32
CA ASN A 173 6.59 3.05 -1.96
C ASN A 173 5.09 3.05 -2.28
N LEU A 174 4.57 1.95 -2.84
CA LEU A 174 3.14 1.81 -3.08
C LEU A 174 2.33 1.96 -1.78
N PHE A 175 2.82 1.39 -0.68
CA PHE A 175 2.16 1.52 0.63
C PHE A 175 2.14 2.96 1.13
N ARG A 176 3.27 3.68 1.04
CA ARG A 176 3.34 5.10 1.41
C ARG A 176 2.41 5.98 0.57
N ASN A 177 2.22 5.61 -0.70
CA ASN A 177 1.34 6.30 -1.64
C ASN A 177 -0.13 5.87 -1.56
N GLY A 178 -0.53 5.14 -0.51
CA GLY A 178 -1.94 4.87 -0.19
C GLY A 178 -2.55 3.62 -0.82
N ALA A 179 -1.73 2.70 -1.34
CA ALA A 179 -2.23 1.38 -1.71
C ALA A 179 -2.80 0.64 -0.49
N ALA A 180 -3.92 -0.06 -0.68
CA ALA A 180 -4.54 -0.85 0.37
C ALA A 180 -3.65 -2.06 0.73
N ALA A 181 -3.78 -2.51 1.99
CA ALA A 181 -2.97 -3.61 2.51
C ALA A 181 -3.21 -4.93 1.75
N GLY A 182 -4.46 -5.25 1.39
CA GLY A 182 -4.80 -6.48 0.66
C GLY A 182 -4.09 -6.63 -0.68
N PRO A 183 -4.22 -5.66 -1.61
CA PRO A 183 -3.50 -5.63 -2.89
C PRO A 183 -1.98 -5.74 -2.72
N LEU A 184 -1.42 -5.06 -1.73
CA LEU A 184 0.01 -5.15 -1.41
C LEU A 184 0.42 -6.51 -0.89
N ILE A 185 -0.35 -7.10 0.03
CA ILE A 185 -0.11 -8.44 0.57
C ILE A 185 -0.20 -9.46 -0.57
N THR A 186 -1.18 -9.35 -1.46
CA THR A 186 -1.27 -10.20 -2.66
C THR A 186 -0.05 -10.03 -3.55
N LEU A 187 0.39 -8.79 -3.82
CA LEU A 187 1.57 -8.51 -4.63
C LEU A 187 2.84 -9.13 -4.01
N LEU A 188 3.06 -8.91 -2.71
CA LEU A 188 4.16 -9.47 -1.92
C LEU A 188 4.16 -11.01 -1.95
N THR A 189 2.99 -11.59 -1.73
CA THR A 189 2.79 -13.04 -1.68
C THR A 189 3.00 -13.65 -3.07
N ALA A 190 2.43 -13.06 -4.11
CA ALA A 190 2.55 -13.55 -5.49
C ALA A 190 4.01 -13.58 -5.93
N LYS A 191 4.74 -12.48 -5.74
CA LYS A 191 6.15 -12.39 -6.12
C LYS A 191 7.06 -13.34 -5.33
N THR A 192 6.77 -13.58 -4.05
CA THR A 192 7.62 -14.43 -3.19
C THR A 192 7.39 -15.92 -3.46
N LEU A 193 6.13 -16.33 -3.61
CA LEU A 193 5.77 -17.71 -3.96
C LEU A 193 6.15 -18.02 -5.40
N VAL A 194 5.86 -17.10 -6.32
CA VAL A 194 6.02 -17.29 -7.77
C VAL A 194 6.96 -16.23 -8.31
N SER A 195 8.17 -16.67 -8.66
CA SER A 195 9.11 -15.84 -9.39
C SER A 195 9.42 -16.58 -10.69
N PRO A 196 8.88 -16.14 -11.84
CA PRO A 196 9.06 -16.83 -13.11
C PRO A 196 10.53 -17.08 -13.43
N VAL A 197 11.40 -16.11 -13.15
CA VAL A 197 12.85 -16.23 -13.31
C VAL A 197 13.43 -17.32 -12.41
N ARG A 198 12.97 -17.42 -11.15
CA ARG A 198 13.44 -18.48 -10.22
C ARG A 198 12.97 -19.86 -10.67
N THR A 199 11.70 -19.95 -11.04
CA THR A 199 11.05 -21.19 -11.46
C THR A 199 11.67 -21.74 -12.74
N LEU A 200 11.95 -20.88 -13.72
CA LEU A 200 12.49 -21.30 -15.01
C LEU A 200 14.01 -21.54 -14.99
N THR A 201 14.77 -20.71 -14.28
CA THR A 201 16.25 -20.80 -14.28
C THR A 201 16.78 -21.82 -13.27
N TYR A 202 16.08 -22.03 -12.15
CA TYR A 202 16.58 -22.87 -11.07
C TYR A 202 15.66 -24.02 -10.71
N GLU A 203 14.35 -23.79 -10.51
CA GLU A 203 13.47 -24.86 -10.01
C GLU A 203 13.28 -25.97 -11.06
N ALA A 204 12.92 -25.61 -12.29
CA ALA A 204 12.69 -26.60 -13.34
C ALA A 204 13.96 -27.39 -13.72
N PRO A 205 15.15 -26.77 -13.89
CA PRO A 205 16.36 -27.51 -14.27
C PRO A 205 16.94 -28.36 -13.13
N LEU A 206 16.88 -27.91 -11.88
CA LEU A 206 17.49 -28.63 -10.76
C LEU A 206 16.54 -29.67 -10.13
N LEU A 207 15.24 -29.37 -10.03
CA LEU A 207 14.27 -30.21 -9.32
C LEU A 207 13.29 -30.96 -10.24
N GLY A 208 13.29 -30.65 -11.53
CA GLY A 208 12.41 -31.26 -12.53
C GLY A 208 11.03 -30.63 -12.60
N TRP A 209 10.38 -30.80 -13.75
CA TRP A 209 9.06 -30.24 -14.05
C TRP A 209 7.92 -30.71 -13.14
N PRO A 210 7.82 -31.99 -12.73
CA PRO A 210 6.69 -32.45 -11.90
C PRO A 210 6.61 -31.71 -10.56
N LEU A 211 7.74 -31.59 -9.86
CA LEU A 211 7.78 -30.88 -8.59
C LEU A 211 7.57 -29.37 -8.78
N THR A 212 8.17 -28.81 -9.84
CA THR A 212 8.06 -27.38 -10.16
C THR A 212 6.60 -26.98 -10.41
N LEU A 213 5.87 -27.75 -11.22
CA LEU A 213 4.45 -27.52 -11.49
C LEU A 213 3.57 -27.74 -10.25
N ALA A 214 3.84 -28.80 -9.48
CA ALA A 214 3.11 -29.09 -8.25
C ALA A 214 3.22 -27.95 -7.21
N ARG A 215 4.34 -27.21 -7.20
CA ARG A 215 4.53 -26.01 -6.38
C ARG A 215 3.96 -24.75 -7.05
N PHE A 216 4.16 -24.59 -8.35
CA PHE A 216 3.80 -23.39 -9.09
C PHE A 216 2.30 -23.15 -9.10
N VAL A 217 1.50 -24.18 -9.33
CA VAL A 217 0.03 -24.05 -9.42
C VAL A 217 -0.59 -23.54 -8.12
N PRO A 218 -0.35 -24.15 -6.94
CA PRO A 218 -0.81 -23.57 -5.66
C PRO A 218 -0.21 -22.20 -5.39
N GLY A 219 1.06 -21.98 -5.72
CA GLY A 219 1.76 -20.72 -5.52
C GLY A 219 1.14 -19.55 -6.29
N VAL A 220 0.59 -19.81 -7.48
CA VAL A 220 -0.14 -18.81 -8.28
C VAL A 220 -1.55 -18.57 -7.72
N LEU A 221 -2.21 -19.59 -7.17
CA LEU A 221 -3.61 -19.48 -6.74
C LEU A 221 -3.82 -18.93 -5.31
N LEU A 222 -2.85 -19.13 -4.42
CA LEU A 222 -2.91 -18.68 -3.03
C LEU A 222 -2.82 -17.15 -2.79
N PRO A 223 -2.06 -16.35 -3.56
CA PRO A 223 -1.85 -14.93 -3.27
C PRO A 223 -3.12 -14.06 -3.21
N PRO A 224 -4.14 -14.25 -4.08
CA PRO A 224 -5.40 -13.52 -3.95
C PRO A 224 -6.12 -13.82 -2.62
N VAL A 225 -6.11 -15.08 -2.18
CA VAL A 225 -6.71 -15.51 -0.91
C VAL A 225 -5.98 -14.84 0.26
N MET A 226 -4.65 -14.83 0.23
CA MET A 226 -3.82 -14.17 1.25
C MET A 226 -4.06 -12.66 1.32
N GLY A 227 -4.31 -11.99 0.19
CA GLY A 227 -4.67 -10.56 0.20
C GLY A 227 -6.01 -10.27 0.85
N LEU A 228 -7.02 -11.11 0.61
CA LEU A 228 -8.33 -10.98 1.24
C LEU A 228 -8.23 -11.13 2.76
N ILE A 229 -7.58 -12.21 3.22
CA ILE A 229 -7.36 -12.48 4.65
C ILE A 229 -6.49 -11.37 5.26
N GLY A 230 -5.42 -10.98 4.56
CA GLY A 230 -4.49 -9.95 4.99
C GLY A 230 -5.15 -8.58 5.15
N GLN A 231 -6.04 -8.18 4.24
CA GLN A 231 -6.79 -6.94 4.36
C GLN A 231 -7.66 -6.92 5.62
N TRP A 232 -8.35 -8.04 5.89
CA TRP A 232 -9.20 -8.16 7.08
C TRP A 232 -8.36 -8.10 8.37
N LEU A 233 -7.25 -8.84 8.41
CA LEU A 233 -6.36 -8.87 9.57
C LEU A 233 -5.69 -7.51 9.82
N PHE A 234 -5.25 -6.84 8.75
CA PHE A 234 -4.68 -5.50 8.85
C PHE A 234 -5.69 -4.48 9.40
N ALA A 235 -6.95 -4.55 8.96
CA ALA A 235 -8.01 -3.73 9.53
C ALA A 235 -8.23 -4.03 11.01
N ALA A 236 -8.19 -5.31 11.42
CA ALA A 236 -8.34 -5.71 12.82
C ALA A 236 -7.21 -5.18 13.73
N PHE A 237 -5.96 -5.19 13.25
CA PHE A 237 -4.82 -4.65 14.01
C PHE A 237 -4.82 -3.14 14.09
N ARG A 238 -5.34 -2.44 13.07
CA ARG A 238 -5.41 -0.97 13.06
C ARG A 238 -6.59 -0.41 13.87
N ALA A 239 -7.62 -1.22 14.11
CA ALA A 239 -8.78 -0.85 14.92
C ALA A 239 -8.52 -0.95 16.45
N ARG A 240 -7.33 -1.44 16.85
CA ARG A 240 -6.84 -1.45 18.23
C ARG A 240 -5.79 -0.37 18.41
#